data_AF-A0A9E1AZ76-F1
#
_entry.id   AF-A0A9E1AZ76-F1
#
_cell.length_a   1.000
_cell.length_b   1.000
_cell.length_c   1.000
_cell.angle_alpha   90.00
_cell.angle_beta   90.00
_cell.angle_gamma   90.00
#
_symmetry.space_group_name_H-M   'P 1'
#
loop_
_entity.id
_entity.type
_entity.pdbx_description
1 polymer ?
#
loop_
_entity_poly.entity_id
_entity_poly.type
_entity_poly.pdbx_seq_one_letter_code
_entity_poly.pdbx_strand_id
1 'polypeptide(L)'
;MKRRALSTLMALSLFCAGGAAMADGAYTPGTYTVSADGNNGAITLRVEMTADAIADIKVVSQSETAGLGDVAIDKMIEAILVAGNTDVDTVSQATVSSEAVIAAVNAALSRAEKGEVDTVASPVAEAVTEETFADQCKAAGIDFTYEDPNASIYDFQTTDAAVDVITHASGKAKYVDETDGPCIRTPLDLAARSAVKVKVYYWIADENGVSTLEEAAKLENAQYVSVPFPNDGGKYAIKLQSNGLGTNTVVTIDENNEPTVAIFGLKYTVDENGTDVYTSCAVMAETATYRNLIAGSPIVISYYEYNPFTEKKIGIGARNAGARVQCELDQQRSMLTTIPAEGETAQKISVADYLAMDEDARNAIQIKYITMVAKVVALYSIG
;
A
#
# COMPACT_ATOMS: atom_id res chain seq x y z
N MET A 1 -62.52 -18.07 -33.06
CA MET A 1 -62.66 -16.64 -32.72
C MET A 1 -61.62 -16.31 -31.65
N LYS A 2 -60.81 -15.27 -31.88
CA LYS A 2 -60.07 -14.34 -30.97
C LYS A 2 -59.93 -14.70 -29.47
N ARG A 3 -58.91 -14.32 -28.69
CA ARG A 3 -57.57 -13.67 -28.76
C ARG A 3 -57.02 -13.74 -27.31
N ARG A 4 -55.71 -13.47 -27.17
CA ARG A 4 -54.79 -13.52 -26.00
C ARG A 4 -55.11 -12.67 -24.74
N ALA A 5 -54.37 -13.04 -23.66
CA ALA A 5 -53.72 -12.22 -22.60
C ALA A 5 -54.49 -11.91 -21.28
N LEU A 6 -53.88 -12.16 -20.10
CA LEU A 6 -53.13 -11.18 -19.28
C LEU A 6 -52.68 -11.74 -17.89
N SER A 7 -51.54 -11.23 -17.40
CA SER A 7 -50.77 -11.47 -16.16
C SER A 7 -51.42 -11.07 -14.82
N THR A 8 -50.87 -11.57 -13.67
CA THR A 8 -50.51 -10.84 -12.41
C THR A 8 -50.05 -11.83 -11.32
N LEU A 9 -48.78 -11.79 -10.86
CA LEU A 9 -48.19 -11.05 -9.72
C LEU A 9 -48.73 -11.46 -8.33
N MET A 10 -47.94 -12.22 -7.55
CA MET A 10 -48.23 -12.59 -6.15
C MET A 10 -47.18 -11.97 -5.22
N ALA A 11 -47.64 -11.05 -4.37
CA ALA A 11 -46.89 -10.52 -3.24
C ALA A 11 -47.07 -11.43 -2.02
N LEU A 12 -46.01 -11.63 -1.23
CA LEU A 12 -46.15 -12.06 0.16
C LEU A 12 -45.06 -11.43 1.02
N SER A 13 -45.47 -10.40 1.76
CA SER A 13 -44.77 -9.74 2.84
C SER A 13 -44.79 -10.60 4.11
N LEU A 14 -43.65 -10.79 4.77
CA LEU A 14 -43.58 -11.16 6.19
C LEU A 14 -42.61 -10.22 6.91
N PHE A 15 -43.12 -9.54 7.93
CA PHE A 15 -42.46 -8.53 8.74
C PHE A 15 -42.07 -9.13 10.11
N CYS A 16 -40.82 -8.84 10.51
CA CYS A 16 -40.24 -8.72 11.85
C CYS A 16 -40.48 -9.77 12.95
N ALA A 17 -39.38 -10.37 13.40
CA ALA A 17 -38.96 -10.36 14.82
C ALA A 17 -37.47 -10.75 14.91
N GLY A 18 -36.56 -9.79 14.72
CA GLY A 18 -35.15 -9.96 15.04
C GLY A 18 -34.93 -9.67 16.53
N GLY A 19 -34.82 -10.73 17.33
CA GLY A 19 -34.39 -10.62 18.73
C GLY A 19 -32.91 -10.28 18.79
N ALA A 20 -32.59 -9.17 19.44
CA ALA A 20 -31.25 -8.82 19.88
C ALA A 20 -30.75 -9.88 20.88
N ALA A 21 -29.60 -10.47 20.59
CA ALA A 21 -28.82 -11.24 21.55
C ALA A 21 -27.48 -10.52 21.76
N MET A 22 -27.24 -10.19 23.03
CA MET A 22 -26.15 -9.39 23.60
C MET A 22 -24.74 -9.87 23.22
N ALA A 23 -23.81 -8.92 23.09
CA ALA A 23 -22.37 -9.13 23.28
C ALA A 23 -21.87 -8.18 24.39
N ASP A 24 -21.12 -8.74 25.32
CA ASP A 24 -20.75 -8.28 26.67
C ASP A 24 -19.59 -7.25 26.70
N GLY A 25 -19.66 -6.21 25.86
CA GLY A 25 -18.62 -5.17 25.75
C GLY A 25 -19.07 -3.78 26.19
N ALA A 26 -18.11 -2.89 26.48
CA ALA A 26 -18.38 -1.50 26.87
C ALA A 26 -18.99 -0.66 25.75
N TYR A 27 -18.80 -1.07 24.49
CA TYR A 27 -19.26 -0.35 23.31
C TYR A 27 -20.14 -1.25 22.44
N THR A 28 -21.07 -0.64 21.72
CA THR A 28 -21.78 -1.34 20.65
C THR A 28 -20.87 -1.41 19.42
N PRO A 29 -20.54 -2.61 18.90
CA PRO A 29 -19.71 -2.72 17.70
C PRO A 29 -20.39 -2.04 16.49
N GLY A 30 -19.60 -1.33 15.68
CA GLY A 30 -20.11 -0.65 14.50
C GLY A 30 -19.26 0.52 14.06
N THR A 31 -19.77 1.27 13.09
CA THR A 31 -19.09 2.43 12.53
C THR A 31 -19.82 3.71 12.94
N TYR A 32 -19.03 4.74 13.28
CA TYR A 32 -19.52 6.03 13.76
C TYR A 32 -18.87 7.14 12.94
N THR A 33 -19.68 7.87 12.18
CA THR A 33 -19.24 9.09 11.50
C THR A 33 -19.39 10.29 12.42
N VAL A 34 -18.30 11.00 12.67
CA VAL A 34 -18.20 12.08 13.67
C VAL A 34 -17.43 13.26 13.09
N SER A 35 -17.72 14.47 13.54
CA SER A 35 -17.07 15.67 13.03
C SER A 35 -16.80 16.66 14.16
N ALA A 36 -15.70 17.38 14.07
CA ALA A 36 -15.31 18.44 15.00
C ALA A 36 -14.66 19.59 14.22
N ASP A 37 -14.81 20.81 14.71
CA ASP A 37 -14.24 22.00 14.07
C ASP A 37 -12.71 22.02 14.25
N GLY A 38 -11.98 21.97 13.13
CA GLY A 38 -10.52 22.15 13.05
C GLY A 38 -10.12 23.62 12.87
N ASN A 39 -8.86 23.88 12.49
CA ASN A 39 -8.35 25.24 12.34
C ASN A 39 -8.91 25.97 11.11
N ASN A 40 -9.08 25.26 9.99
CA ASN A 40 -9.51 25.82 8.70
C ASN A 40 -10.87 25.27 8.24
N GLY A 41 -11.45 24.34 8.97
CA GLY A 41 -12.76 23.75 8.67
C GLY A 41 -13.01 22.49 9.48
N ALA A 42 -14.20 21.90 9.31
CA ALA A 42 -14.57 20.68 10.03
C ALA A 42 -13.70 19.49 9.59
N ILE A 43 -13.23 18.73 10.58
CA ILE A 43 -12.55 17.44 10.39
C ILE A 43 -13.59 16.36 10.66
N THR A 44 -13.95 15.61 9.63
CA THR A 44 -14.90 14.50 9.72
C THR A 44 -14.12 13.19 9.73
N LEU A 45 -14.36 12.36 10.73
CA LEU A 45 -13.75 11.05 10.89
C LEU A 45 -14.80 9.94 10.85
N ARG A 46 -14.37 8.77 10.40
CA ARG A 46 -15.10 7.51 10.53
C ARG A 46 -14.34 6.64 11.51
N VAL A 47 -14.97 6.33 12.65
CA VAL A 47 -14.39 5.51 13.71
C VAL A 47 -15.09 4.16 13.72
N GLU A 48 -14.32 3.08 13.59
CA GLU A 48 -14.80 1.72 13.72
C GLU A 48 -14.56 1.24 15.16
N MET A 49 -15.61 0.73 15.81
CA MET A 49 -15.57 0.21 17.16
C MET A 49 -15.83 -1.28 17.17
N THR A 50 -15.04 -2.01 17.96
CA THR A 50 -15.40 -3.35 18.44
C THR A 50 -16.20 -3.23 19.74
N ALA A 51 -16.51 -4.37 20.36
CA ALA A 51 -17.18 -4.40 21.65
C ALA A 51 -16.35 -3.73 22.77
N ASP A 52 -15.02 -3.71 22.62
CA ASP A 52 -14.09 -3.36 23.70
C ASP A 52 -13.09 -2.24 23.35
N ALA A 53 -12.93 -1.90 22.06
CA ALA A 53 -11.86 -1.01 21.61
C ALA A 53 -12.17 -0.29 20.30
N ILE A 54 -11.44 0.81 20.06
CA ILE A 54 -11.32 1.46 18.76
C ILE A 54 -10.56 0.52 17.82
N ALA A 55 -11.17 0.15 16.71
CA ALA A 55 -10.60 -0.77 15.71
C ALA A 55 -9.85 -0.02 14.60
N ASP A 56 -10.42 1.09 14.13
CA ASP A 56 -9.88 1.91 13.05
C ASP A 56 -10.41 3.34 13.12
N ILE A 57 -9.65 4.30 12.59
CA ILE A 57 -10.08 5.69 12.42
C ILE A 57 -9.65 6.16 11.04
N LYS A 58 -10.58 6.72 10.27
CA LYS A 58 -10.31 7.26 8.93
C LYS A 58 -10.76 8.70 8.81
N VAL A 59 -9.98 9.52 8.13
CA VAL A 59 -10.41 10.85 7.71
C VAL A 59 -11.42 10.70 6.57
N VAL A 60 -12.60 11.30 6.73
CA VAL A 60 -13.64 11.40 5.70
C VAL A 60 -13.50 12.72 4.95
N SER A 61 -13.22 13.81 5.67
CA SER A 61 -12.97 15.14 5.09
C SER A 61 -12.20 16.02 6.07
N GLN A 62 -11.41 16.97 5.55
CA GLN A 62 -10.73 18.00 6.33
C GLN A 62 -10.39 19.21 5.43
N SER A 63 -10.09 20.36 6.01
CA SER A 63 -9.70 21.58 5.26
C SER A 63 -8.46 22.27 5.83
N GLU A 64 -7.69 21.55 6.63
CA GLU A 64 -6.49 22.02 7.30
C GLU A 64 -5.36 22.38 6.32
N THR A 65 -4.39 23.13 6.84
CA THR A 65 -3.23 23.57 6.08
C THR A 65 -2.39 22.37 5.64
N ALA A 66 -2.19 22.22 4.33
CA ALA A 66 -1.40 21.15 3.74
C ALA A 66 0.05 21.14 4.25
N GLY A 67 0.57 19.96 4.59
CA GLY A 67 1.87 19.75 5.19
C GLY A 67 1.99 20.13 6.68
N LEU A 68 0.89 20.53 7.34
CA LEU A 68 0.88 20.91 8.75
C LEU A 68 -0.28 20.26 9.51
N GLY A 69 -1.52 20.63 9.19
CA GLY A 69 -2.68 20.15 9.92
C GLY A 69 -3.19 18.80 9.40
N ASP A 70 -3.06 18.53 8.10
CA ASP A 70 -3.26 17.20 7.50
C ASP A 70 -2.29 16.16 8.09
N VAL A 71 -0.99 16.50 8.16
CA VAL A 71 0.05 15.65 8.77
C VAL A 71 -0.19 15.46 10.27
N ALA A 72 -0.71 16.48 10.95
CA ALA A 72 -1.05 16.37 12.36
C ALA A 72 -2.24 15.44 12.59
N ILE A 73 -3.28 15.50 11.74
CA ILE A 73 -4.42 14.58 11.80
C ILE A 73 -3.95 13.12 11.69
N ASP A 74 -3.10 12.82 10.71
CA ASP A 74 -2.57 11.46 10.50
C ASP A 74 -1.78 10.96 11.72
N LYS A 75 -0.92 11.81 12.30
CA LYS A 75 -0.15 11.47 13.51
C LYS A 75 -1.03 11.26 14.73
N MET A 76 -2.07 12.06 14.90
CA MET A 76 -3.01 11.91 16.01
C MET A 76 -3.81 10.61 15.88
N ILE A 77 -4.25 10.25 14.67
CA ILE A 77 -4.93 8.98 14.41
C ILE A 77 -4.02 7.80 14.76
N GLU A 78 -2.76 7.83 14.32
CA GLU A 78 -1.78 6.78 14.65
C GLU A 78 -1.58 6.67 16.18
N ALA A 79 -1.39 7.80 16.86
CA ALA A 79 -1.20 7.83 18.31
C ALA A 79 -2.41 7.24 19.06
N ILE A 80 -3.63 7.60 18.65
CA ILE A 80 -4.88 7.11 19.27
C ILE A 80 -5.06 5.62 19.04
N LEU A 81 -4.78 5.11 17.84
CA LEU A 81 -4.88 3.68 17.55
C LEU A 81 -3.84 2.86 18.33
N VAL A 82 -2.64 3.40 18.52
CA VAL A 82 -1.58 2.78 19.33
C VAL A 82 -1.94 2.79 20.83
N ALA A 83 -2.46 3.91 21.33
CA ALA A 83 -2.85 4.05 22.73
C ALA A 83 -4.16 3.31 23.05
N GLY A 84 -5.00 3.06 22.04
CA GLY A 84 -6.34 2.50 22.18
C GLY A 84 -7.34 3.45 22.85
N ASN A 85 -7.00 4.72 23.04
CA ASN A 85 -7.80 5.74 23.69
C ASN A 85 -7.33 7.15 23.27
N THR A 86 -8.02 8.21 23.71
CA THR A 86 -7.73 9.60 23.30
C THR A 86 -6.79 10.36 24.24
N ASP A 87 -6.18 9.71 25.23
CA ASP A 87 -5.18 10.29 26.14
C ASP A 87 -3.80 10.28 25.46
N VAL A 88 -3.65 11.16 24.48
CA VAL A 88 -2.44 11.29 23.65
C VAL A 88 -2.02 12.76 23.54
N ASP A 89 -0.71 12.98 23.40
CA ASP A 89 -0.16 14.33 23.27
C ASP A 89 -0.49 14.96 21.92
N THR A 90 -0.88 16.24 21.93
CA THR A 90 -1.12 17.00 20.69
C THR A 90 0.18 17.25 19.91
N VAL A 91 0.07 17.36 18.58
CA VAL A 91 1.21 17.72 17.74
C VAL A 91 1.55 19.21 17.90
N SER A 92 2.81 19.49 18.24
CA SER A 92 3.32 20.87 18.36
C SER A 92 3.06 21.67 17.08
N GLN A 93 2.55 22.90 17.23
CA GLN A 93 2.18 23.83 16.14
C GLN A 93 0.94 23.43 15.31
N ALA A 94 0.25 22.34 15.68
CA ALA A 94 -1.03 21.93 15.09
C ALA A 94 -2.03 21.53 16.18
N THR A 95 -2.03 22.29 17.30
CA THR A 95 -2.83 21.99 18.50
C THR A 95 -4.32 21.97 18.21
N VAL A 96 -4.85 22.94 17.46
CA VAL A 96 -6.28 23.04 17.14
C VAL A 96 -6.75 21.82 16.31
N SER A 97 -6.00 21.45 15.27
CA SER A 97 -6.28 20.26 14.46
C SER A 97 -6.18 18.97 15.29
N SER A 98 -5.23 18.92 16.23
CA SER A 98 -5.03 17.76 17.11
C SER A 98 -6.16 17.58 18.12
N GLU A 99 -6.61 18.68 18.74
CA GLU A 99 -7.74 18.70 19.67
C GLU A 99 -9.05 18.34 18.96
N ALA A 100 -9.23 18.76 17.70
CA ALA A 100 -10.38 18.40 16.89
C ALA A 100 -10.47 16.89 16.61
N VAL A 101 -9.33 16.23 16.31
CA VAL A 101 -9.29 14.76 16.16
C VAL A 101 -9.67 14.06 17.47
N ILE A 102 -9.11 14.50 18.60
CA ILE A 102 -9.44 13.98 19.93
C ILE A 102 -10.94 14.14 20.21
N ALA A 103 -11.51 15.32 19.93
CA ALA A 103 -12.93 15.60 20.15
C ALA A 103 -13.84 14.74 19.29
N ALA A 104 -13.50 14.56 18.01
CA ALA A 104 -14.25 13.71 17.08
C ALA A 104 -14.23 12.25 17.54
N VAL A 105 -13.06 11.70 17.92
CA VAL A 105 -12.96 10.31 18.41
C VAL A 105 -13.73 10.13 19.72
N ASN A 106 -13.68 11.10 20.64
CA ASN A 106 -14.50 11.05 21.87
C ASN A 106 -16.00 11.06 21.59
N ALA A 107 -16.44 11.79 20.57
CA ALA A 107 -17.84 11.74 20.13
C ALA A 107 -18.22 10.34 19.63
N ALA A 108 -17.32 9.65 18.93
CA ALA A 108 -17.57 8.28 18.46
C ALA A 108 -17.67 7.28 19.62
N LEU A 109 -16.75 7.37 20.60
CA LEU A 109 -16.78 6.56 21.82
C LEU A 109 -18.12 6.74 22.56
N SER A 110 -18.56 7.99 22.76
CA SER A 110 -19.83 8.27 23.45
C SER A 110 -21.05 7.74 22.69
N ARG A 111 -21.05 7.83 21.34
CA ARG A 111 -22.12 7.24 20.52
C ARG A 111 -22.12 5.72 20.60
N ALA A 112 -20.94 5.11 20.70
CA ALA A 112 -20.80 3.67 20.81
C ALA A 112 -21.27 3.11 22.16
N GLU A 113 -21.05 3.84 23.25
CA GLU A 113 -21.62 3.54 24.58
C GLU A 113 -23.15 3.57 24.56
N LYS A 114 -23.73 4.51 23.80
CA LYS A 114 -25.19 4.70 23.69
C LYS A 114 -25.84 3.75 22.67
N GLY A 115 -25.05 2.98 21.93
CA GLY A 115 -25.54 2.13 20.85
C GLY A 115 -26.13 2.89 19.67
N GLU A 116 -25.71 4.13 19.46
CA GLU A 116 -26.14 5.00 18.35
C GLU A 116 -25.36 4.67 17.07
N VAL A 117 -25.36 3.38 16.70
CA VAL A 117 -24.69 2.85 15.51
C VAL A 117 -25.35 3.39 14.25
N ASP A 118 -24.56 3.80 13.27
CA ASP A 118 -25.07 4.17 11.95
C ASP A 118 -25.76 2.94 11.30
N THR A 119 -27.09 2.96 11.08
CA THR A 119 -27.87 1.78 10.60
C THR A 119 -27.76 1.57 9.08
N VAL A 120 -26.94 0.58 8.69
CA VAL A 120 -26.73 -0.10 7.37
C VAL A 120 -27.45 0.40 6.12
N ALA A 121 -26.70 1.02 5.21
CA ALA A 121 -25.99 0.27 4.17
C ALA A 121 -24.50 0.39 4.48
N SER A 122 -23.66 -0.56 4.07
CA SER A 122 -22.22 -0.31 4.00
C SER A 122 -22.04 1.03 3.30
N PRO A 123 -21.50 2.08 3.94
CA PRO A 123 -20.90 3.12 3.17
C PRO A 123 -19.63 2.46 2.61
N VAL A 124 -19.73 1.94 1.38
CA VAL A 124 -18.80 2.48 0.38
C VAL A 124 -18.82 3.95 0.68
N ALA A 125 -17.69 4.50 1.15
CA ALA A 125 -17.59 5.92 1.40
C ALA A 125 -18.43 6.62 0.33
N GLU A 126 -19.47 7.36 0.73
CA GLU A 126 -19.91 8.41 -0.16
C GLU A 126 -18.63 9.22 -0.33
N ALA A 127 -18.00 9.01 -1.48
CA ALA A 127 -16.88 9.78 -1.91
C ALA A 127 -17.33 11.22 -1.72
N VAL A 128 -16.54 12.00 -0.99
CA VAL A 128 -16.47 13.40 -1.35
C VAL A 128 -16.15 13.35 -2.83
N THR A 129 -17.14 13.68 -3.67
CA THR A 129 -16.91 13.75 -5.12
C THR A 129 -16.05 14.99 -5.31
N GLU A 130 -14.74 14.83 -5.09
CA GLU A 130 -13.76 15.77 -5.62
C GLU A 130 -14.03 15.83 -7.12
N GLU A 131 -14.33 17.04 -7.60
CA GLU A 131 -14.60 17.29 -9.01
C GLU A 131 -13.39 16.81 -9.82
N THR A 132 -13.56 15.78 -10.63
CA THR A 132 -12.48 15.28 -11.46
C THR A 132 -12.25 16.21 -12.66
N PHE A 133 -11.11 16.08 -13.32
CA PHE A 133 -10.90 16.79 -14.59
C PHE A 133 -11.98 16.45 -15.63
N ALA A 134 -12.44 15.19 -15.67
CA ALA A 134 -13.53 14.79 -16.54
C ALA A 134 -14.86 15.46 -16.15
N ASP A 135 -15.13 15.62 -14.86
CA ASP A 135 -16.32 16.34 -14.37
C ASP A 135 -16.24 17.83 -14.75
N GLN A 136 -15.07 18.46 -14.64
CA GLN A 136 -14.84 19.84 -15.10
C GLN A 136 -15.10 20.01 -16.59
N CYS A 137 -14.51 19.13 -17.42
CA CYS A 137 -14.71 19.16 -18.86
C CYS A 137 -16.19 19.00 -19.21
N LYS A 138 -16.88 18.04 -18.57
CA LYS A 138 -18.31 17.81 -18.76
C LYS A 138 -19.14 19.03 -18.37
N ALA A 139 -18.85 19.68 -17.25
CA ALA A 139 -19.53 20.90 -16.80
C ALA A 139 -19.34 22.06 -17.78
N ALA A 140 -18.18 22.15 -18.43
CA ALA A 140 -17.88 23.14 -19.46
C ALA A 140 -18.40 22.76 -20.87
N GLY A 141 -19.04 21.59 -21.05
CA GLY A 141 -19.50 21.11 -22.35
C GLY A 141 -18.39 20.65 -23.29
N ILE A 142 -17.23 20.29 -22.74
CA ILE A 142 -16.08 19.75 -23.47
C ILE A 142 -16.24 18.22 -23.53
N ASP A 143 -16.20 17.66 -24.74
CA ASP A 143 -16.17 16.21 -24.96
C ASP A 143 -14.83 15.65 -24.50
N PHE A 144 -14.84 14.92 -23.39
CA PHE A 144 -13.65 14.39 -22.74
C PHE A 144 -13.98 13.07 -22.04
N THR A 145 -13.09 12.10 -22.18
CA THR A 145 -13.20 10.79 -21.53
C THR A 145 -11.93 10.53 -20.75
N TYR A 146 -12.08 10.25 -19.45
CA TYR A 146 -10.97 9.78 -18.62
C TYR A 146 -10.67 8.30 -18.92
N GLU A 147 -9.38 7.99 -19.02
CA GLU A 147 -8.85 6.63 -19.12
C GLU A 147 -7.95 6.39 -17.91
N ASP A 148 -8.17 5.31 -17.15
CA ASP A 148 -7.24 4.94 -16.08
C ASP A 148 -5.93 4.41 -16.69
N PRO A 149 -4.79 5.10 -16.54
CA PRO A 149 -3.51 4.68 -17.10
C PRO A 149 -2.97 3.38 -16.47
N ASN A 150 -3.60 2.93 -15.37
CA ASN A 150 -3.26 1.73 -14.62
C ASN A 150 -4.33 0.63 -14.71
N ALA A 151 -5.34 0.76 -15.57
CA ALA A 151 -6.45 -0.19 -15.66
C ALA A 151 -5.99 -1.65 -15.81
N SER A 152 -4.92 -1.88 -16.59
CA SER A 152 -4.35 -3.22 -16.81
C SER A 152 -3.65 -3.83 -15.59
N ILE A 153 -3.30 -3.02 -14.59
CA ILE A 153 -2.74 -3.53 -13.32
C ILE A 153 -3.80 -4.28 -12.53
N TYR A 154 -5.08 -3.92 -12.70
CA TYR A 154 -6.20 -4.46 -11.96
C TYR A 154 -6.92 -5.61 -12.68
N ASP A 155 -6.52 -5.96 -13.90
CA ASP A 155 -7.06 -7.09 -14.65
C ASP A 155 -6.32 -8.38 -14.26
N PHE A 156 -6.89 -9.14 -13.32
CA PHE A 156 -6.32 -10.40 -12.82
C PHE A 156 -6.61 -11.62 -13.72
N GLN A 157 -7.10 -11.43 -14.95
CA GLN A 157 -7.54 -12.56 -15.77
C GLN A 157 -6.38 -13.45 -16.30
N THR A 158 -6.49 -14.73 -15.90
CA THR A 158 -5.97 -15.97 -16.51
C THR A 158 -4.57 -16.45 -16.11
N THR A 159 -4.53 -17.55 -15.37
CA THR A 159 -3.79 -18.77 -15.76
C THR A 159 -4.32 -19.97 -14.95
N ASP A 160 -4.40 -21.11 -15.62
CA ASP A 160 -5.05 -22.37 -15.25
C ASP A 160 -4.89 -22.79 -13.78
N ALA A 161 -6.01 -23.12 -13.14
CA ALA A 161 -6.10 -23.56 -11.76
C ALA A 161 -5.77 -25.05 -11.65
N ALA A 162 -4.51 -25.41 -11.38
CA ALA A 162 -4.14 -26.74 -10.89
C ALA A 162 -2.70 -26.83 -10.32
N VAL A 163 -2.30 -25.98 -9.37
CA VAL A 163 -1.09 -26.26 -8.56
C VAL A 163 -1.36 -25.91 -7.10
N ASP A 164 -1.34 -26.94 -6.25
CA ASP A 164 -1.48 -26.88 -4.81
C ASP A 164 -0.16 -26.35 -4.21
N VAL A 165 -0.19 -25.16 -3.60
CA VAL A 165 0.98 -24.57 -2.92
C VAL A 165 0.95 -25.02 -1.46
N ILE A 166 1.89 -25.88 -1.08
CA ILE A 166 2.10 -26.32 0.30
C ILE A 166 2.57 -25.13 1.13
N THR A 167 1.65 -24.46 1.82
CA THR A 167 2.00 -23.43 2.81
C THR A 167 2.23 -24.11 4.16
N HIS A 168 3.48 -24.15 4.64
CA HIS A 168 3.78 -24.51 6.04
C HIS A 168 3.42 -23.38 7.03
N ALA A 169 2.45 -22.53 6.69
CA ALA A 169 1.95 -21.49 7.58
C ALA A 169 1.00 -22.12 8.61
N SER A 170 1.31 -21.92 9.89
CA SER A 170 0.54 -22.39 11.03
C SER A 170 -0.94 -21.99 10.95
N GLY A 171 -1.83 -22.99 10.97
CA GLY A 171 -3.27 -22.83 11.17
C GLY A 171 -4.12 -23.17 9.95
N LYS A 172 -5.19 -23.94 10.15
CA LYS A 172 -6.15 -24.41 9.13
C LYS A 172 -7.03 -23.29 8.54
N ALA A 173 -6.42 -22.26 7.97
CA ALA A 173 -7.14 -21.30 7.14
C ALA A 173 -6.58 -21.41 5.72
N LYS A 174 -7.36 -22.06 4.84
CA LYS A 174 -7.16 -21.96 3.39
C LYS A 174 -7.47 -20.52 3.01
N TYR A 175 -6.44 -19.71 2.76
CA TYR A 175 -6.59 -18.38 2.17
C TYR A 175 -6.57 -18.54 0.65
N VAL A 176 -7.70 -18.95 0.10
CA VAL A 176 -7.97 -18.99 -1.34
C VAL A 176 -9.42 -18.54 -1.49
N ASP A 177 -9.67 -17.42 -2.17
CA ASP A 177 -10.97 -17.21 -2.80
C ASP A 177 -11.10 -18.35 -3.82
N GLU A 178 -12.15 -19.17 -3.71
CA GLU A 178 -12.37 -20.38 -4.50
C GLU A 178 -12.50 -20.11 -6.02
N THR A 179 -12.40 -18.85 -6.45
CA THR A 179 -12.52 -18.44 -7.86
C THR A 179 -11.24 -17.87 -8.51
N ASP A 180 -10.30 -17.24 -7.79
CA ASP A 180 -9.20 -16.46 -8.43
C ASP A 180 -7.76 -16.83 -8.01
N GLY A 181 -7.55 -17.62 -6.95
CA GLY A 181 -6.22 -18.08 -6.54
C GLY A 181 -5.20 -16.97 -6.20
N PRO A 182 -3.97 -17.30 -5.77
CA PRO A 182 -2.95 -16.30 -5.45
C PRO A 182 -2.48 -15.54 -6.69
N CYS A 183 -2.26 -14.23 -6.53
CA CYS A 183 -1.82 -13.28 -7.57
C CYS A 183 -0.36 -13.47 -8.02
N ILE A 184 0.48 -14.09 -7.16
CA ILE A 184 1.89 -14.39 -7.39
C ILE A 184 2.10 -15.87 -7.06
N ARG A 185 2.31 -16.72 -8.07
CA ARG A 185 2.36 -18.18 -7.91
C ARG A 185 3.75 -18.75 -8.15
N THR A 186 4.51 -18.11 -9.02
CA THR A 186 5.87 -18.50 -9.39
C THR A 186 6.85 -17.35 -9.17
N PRO A 187 8.16 -17.63 -9.03
CA PRO A 187 9.18 -16.58 -9.08
C PRO A 187 9.09 -15.72 -10.35
N LEU A 188 8.66 -16.30 -11.48
CA LEU A 188 8.51 -15.56 -12.73
C LEU A 188 7.32 -14.58 -12.69
N ASP A 189 6.23 -14.95 -12.03
CA ASP A 189 5.10 -14.03 -11.77
C ASP A 189 5.56 -12.86 -10.90
N LEU A 190 6.36 -13.13 -9.86
CA LEU A 190 6.94 -12.09 -9.01
C LEU A 190 7.84 -11.14 -9.82
N ALA A 191 8.68 -11.68 -10.72
CA ALA A 191 9.51 -10.88 -11.59
C ALA A 191 8.67 -9.99 -12.52
N ALA A 192 7.63 -10.55 -13.13
CA ALA A 192 6.71 -9.81 -14.00
C ALA A 192 5.96 -8.71 -13.22
N ARG A 193 5.38 -9.04 -12.06
CA ARG A 193 4.65 -8.12 -11.17
C ARG A 193 5.53 -6.97 -10.69
N SER A 194 6.74 -7.27 -10.21
CA SER A 194 7.67 -6.24 -9.72
C SER A 194 8.21 -5.31 -10.82
N ALA A 195 8.12 -5.72 -12.09
CA ALA A 195 8.47 -4.88 -13.23
C ALA A 195 7.36 -3.89 -13.63
N VAL A 196 6.13 -4.12 -13.16
CA VAL A 196 4.99 -3.22 -13.40
C VAL A 196 5.26 -1.88 -12.72
N LYS A 197 4.85 -0.79 -13.39
CA LYS A 197 4.93 0.57 -12.85
C LYS A 197 3.55 1.18 -12.75
N VAL A 198 3.24 1.75 -11.58
CA VAL A 198 2.08 2.62 -11.39
C VAL A 198 2.43 3.98 -11.99
N LYS A 199 1.57 4.49 -12.87
CA LYS A 199 1.70 5.78 -13.54
C LYS A 199 0.73 6.78 -12.93
N VAL A 200 1.21 7.99 -12.69
CA VAL A 200 0.42 9.11 -12.19
C VAL A 200 0.67 10.31 -13.10
N TYR A 201 -0.40 10.83 -13.70
CA TYR A 201 -0.38 12.04 -14.52
C TYR A 201 -1.02 13.19 -13.73
N TYR A 202 -0.37 14.34 -13.70
CA TYR A 202 -0.83 15.49 -12.93
C TYR A 202 -0.42 16.82 -13.57
N TRP A 203 -1.14 17.89 -13.20
CA TRP A 203 -0.85 19.25 -13.64
C TRP A 203 0.38 19.82 -12.91
N ILE A 204 1.27 20.47 -13.66
CA ILE A 204 2.40 21.21 -13.09
C ILE A 204 2.51 22.57 -13.76
N ALA A 205 2.84 23.61 -12.99
CA ALA A 205 3.06 24.95 -13.52
C ALA A 205 4.21 24.93 -14.55
N ASP A 206 3.96 25.50 -15.74
CA ASP A 206 4.91 25.59 -16.84
C ASP A 206 4.64 26.86 -17.64
N GLU A 207 5.67 27.68 -17.88
CA GLU A 207 5.57 28.94 -18.64
C GLU A 207 5.08 28.74 -20.08
N ASN A 208 5.30 27.55 -20.64
CA ASN A 208 4.83 27.11 -21.97
C ASN A 208 3.53 26.30 -21.91
N GLY A 209 2.96 26.12 -20.71
CA GLY A 209 1.72 25.41 -20.50
C GLY A 209 0.48 26.16 -20.99
N VAL A 210 -0.67 25.53 -20.83
CA VAL A 210 -1.99 26.06 -21.20
C VAL A 210 -2.69 26.65 -19.98
N SER A 211 -3.54 27.64 -20.20
CA SER A 211 -4.24 28.36 -19.11
C SER A 211 -5.75 28.16 -19.11
N THR A 212 -6.29 27.41 -20.08
CA THR A 212 -7.73 27.17 -20.22
C THR A 212 -8.05 25.68 -20.21
N LEU A 213 -9.24 25.35 -19.69
CA LEU A 213 -9.76 24.00 -19.65
C LEU A 213 -9.87 23.36 -21.05
N GLU A 214 -10.24 24.15 -22.06
CA GLU A 214 -10.40 23.70 -23.45
C GLU A 214 -9.07 23.36 -24.14
N GLU A 215 -8.00 24.06 -23.78
CA GLU A 215 -6.64 23.75 -24.25
C GLU A 215 -6.06 22.58 -23.46
N ALA A 216 -6.32 22.51 -22.14
CA ALA A 216 -5.90 21.42 -21.27
C ALA A 216 -6.45 20.07 -21.73
N ALA A 217 -7.73 20.01 -22.11
CA ALA A 217 -8.38 18.79 -22.60
C ALA A 217 -7.77 18.24 -23.92
N LYS A 218 -7.00 19.06 -24.65
CA LYS A 218 -6.37 18.69 -25.93
C LYS A 218 -4.89 18.31 -25.78
N LEU A 219 -4.32 18.46 -24.58
CA LEU A 219 -2.94 18.08 -24.34
C LEU A 219 -2.75 16.58 -24.47
N GLU A 220 -1.58 16.16 -24.94
CA GLU A 220 -1.19 14.76 -24.93
C GLU A 220 -1.18 14.24 -23.49
N ASN A 221 -1.81 13.08 -23.26
CA ASN A 221 -1.98 12.46 -21.94
C ASN A 221 -3.03 13.11 -21.01
N ALA A 222 -3.80 14.09 -21.49
CA ALA A 222 -4.88 14.71 -20.71
C ALA A 222 -5.89 13.68 -20.21
N GLN A 223 -6.21 12.68 -21.03
CA GLN A 223 -7.14 11.59 -20.70
C GLN A 223 -6.72 10.78 -19.46
N TYR A 224 -5.44 10.80 -19.06
CA TYR A 224 -4.94 10.04 -17.92
C TYR A 224 -4.89 10.84 -16.61
N VAL A 225 -5.22 12.14 -16.64
CA VAL A 225 -5.21 13.01 -15.45
C VAL A 225 -6.58 12.95 -14.79
N SER A 226 -6.63 12.44 -13.55
CA SER A 226 -7.87 12.38 -12.76
C SER A 226 -8.19 13.70 -12.05
N VAL A 227 -7.14 14.40 -11.58
CA VAL A 227 -7.27 15.61 -10.76
C VAL A 227 -7.70 16.83 -11.58
N PRO A 228 -8.56 17.72 -11.02
CA PRO A 228 -9.08 18.88 -11.72
C PRO A 228 -7.97 19.80 -12.25
N PHE A 229 -8.23 20.43 -13.40
CA PHE A 229 -7.37 21.49 -13.91
C PHE A 229 -7.47 22.71 -12.98
N PRO A 230 -6.35 23.32 -12.55
CA PRO A 230 -6.37 24.41 -11.57
C PRO A 230 -7.22 25.62 -11.97
N ASN A 231 -7.31 25.90 -13.27
CA ASN A 231 -8.17 26.94 -13.88
C ASN A 231 -8.10 28.32 -13.18
N ASP A 232 -6.94 28.67 -12.62
CA ASP A 232 -6.68 29.87 -11.83
C ASP A 232 -6.03 31.01 -12.67
N GLY A 233 -5.95 30.82 -13.99
CA GLY A 233 -5.26 31.70 -14.93
C GLY A 233 -3.75 31.45 -15.02
N GLY A 234 -3.20 30.55 -14.21
CA GLY A 234 -1.85 30.02 -14.36
C GLY A 234 -1.70 29.15 -15.61
N LYS A 235 -0.47 28.92 -16.03
CA LYS A 235 -0.14 28.03 -17.15
C LYS A 235 0.36 26.68 -16.64
N TYR A 236 -0.22 25.61 -17.16
CA TYR A 236 0.07 24.25 -16.71
C TYR A 236 0.35 23.30 -17.87
N ALA A 237 1.23 22.34 -17.62
CA ALA A 237 1.48 21.19 -18.48
C ALA A 237 1.20 19.90 -17.71
N ILE A 238 1.19 18.77 -18.42
CA ILE A 238 1.00 17.44 -17.83
C ILE A 238 2.37 16.83 -17.57
N LYS A 239 2.57 16.29 -16.36
CA LYS A 239 3.76 15.53 -16.01
C LYS A 239 3.39 14.10 -15.62
N LEU A 240 4.20 13.16 -16.07
CA LEU A 240 4.15 11.76 -15.66
C LEU A 240 5.14 11.50 -14.53
N GLN A 241 4.66 10.95 -13.43
CA GLN A 241 5.46 10.23 -12.45
C GLN A 241 5.14 8.74 -12.53
N SER A 242 6.16 7.89 -12.34
CA SER A 242 5.95 6.44 -12.30
C SER A 242 6.80 5.79 -11.23
N ASN A 243 6.19 4.91 -10.43
CA ASN A 243 6.86 4.14 -9.39
C ASN A 243 6.66 2.64 -9.63
N GLY A 244 7.57 1.81 -9.13
CA GLY A 244 7.40 0.35 -9.19
C GLY A 244 6.19 -0.10 -8.39
N LEU A 245 5.55 -1.18 -8.83
CA LEU A 245 4.43 -1.79 -8.13
C LEU A 245 4.95 -2.59 -6.91
N GLY A 246 4.47 -2.20 -5.73
CA GLY A 246 4.76 -2.87 -4.46
C GLY A 246 6.04 -2.43 -3.75
N THR A 247 6.19 -2.87 -2.52
CA THR A 247 7.32 -2.59 -1.63
C THR A 247 8.03 -3.88 -1.22
N ASN A 248 9.33 -3.80 -0.96
CA ASN A 248 10.14 -4.93 -0.53
C ASN A 248 10.83 -4.64 0.81
N THR A 249 10.71 -5.59 1.74
CA THR A 249 11.44 -5.57 3.00
C THR A 249 12.32 -6.81 3.09
N VAL A 250 13.61 -6.63 3.36
CA VAL A 250 14.58 -7.70 3.52
C VAL A 250 14.74 -8.00 5.01
N VAL A 251 14.65 -9.28 5.34
CA VAL A 251 14.88 -9.81 6.67
C VAL A 251 16.03 -10.80 6.58
N THR A 252 17.01 -10.62 7.45
CA THR A 252 18.09 -11.59 7.71
C THR A 252 18.02 -12.00 9.18
N ILE A 253 18.65 -13.11 9.54
CA ILE A 253 18.67 -13.61 10.91
C ILE A 253 20.11 -13.57 11.41
N ASP A 254 20.34 -13.14 12.64
CA ASP A 254 21.67 -13.14 13.24
C ASP A 254 22.03 -14.48 13.92
N GLU A 255 23.22 -14.55 14.53
CA GLU A 255 23.72 -15.75 15.22
C GLU A 255 22.87 -16.19 16.44
N ASN A 256 22.08 -15.27 17.02
CA ASN A 256 21.19 -15.54 18.15
C ASN A 256 19.77 -15.89 17.71
N ASN A 257 19.55 -16.03 16.41
CA ASN A 257 18.26 -16.27 15.78
C ASN A 257 17.29 -15.08 15.90
N GLU A 258 17.82 -13.86 16.03
CA GLU A 258 17.05 -12.61 16.05
C GLU A 258 16.93 -12.01 14.63
N PRO A 259 15.73 -11.57 14.20
CA PRO A 259 15.55 -11.00 12.87
C PRO A 259 16.06 -9.56 12.78
N THR A 260 16.87 -9.27 11.77
CA THR A 260 17.26 -7.92 11.35
C THR A 260 16.49 -7.53 10.10
N VAL A 261 15.82 -6.38 10.14
CA VAL A 261 14.95 -5.88 9.06
C VAL A 261 15.57 -4.66 8.39
N ALA A 262 15.54 -4.61 7.06
CA ALA A 262 15.93 -3.46 6.27
C ALA A 262 15.01 -3.28 5.05
N ILE A 263 14.71 -2.03 4.71
CA ILE A 263 13.83 -1.68 3.59
C ILE A 263 14.70 -1.28 2.40
N PHE A 264 14.49 -1.92 1.24
CA PHE A 264 15.27 -1.66 0.05
C PHE A 264 14.37 -1.59 -1.20
N GLY A 265 14.72 -0.71 -2.14
CA GLY A 265 14.16 -0.73 -3.48
C GLY A 265 14.70 -1.92 -4.26
N LEU A 266 14.08 -3.09 -4.08
CA LEU A 266 14.48 -4.31 -4.78
C LEU A 266 13.74 -4.45 -6.11
N LYS A 267 14.51 -4.86 -7.12
CA LYS A 267 14.00 -5.30 -8.41
C LYS A 267 14.27 -6.78 -8.56
N TYR A 268 13.31 -7.51 -9.11
CA TYR A 268 13.52 -8.88 -9.53
C TYR A 268 13.86 -8.93 -11.02
N THR A 269 14.82 -9.77 -11.36
CA THR A 269 15.31 -9.97 -12.73
C THR A 269 15.36 -11.44 -13.04
N VAL A 270 14.98 -11.80 -14.26
CA VAL A 270 15.09 -13.18 -14.74
C VAL A 270 16.47 -13.35 -15.39
N ASP A 271 17.08 -14.52 -15.21
CA ASP A 271 18.33 -14.87 -15.88
C ASP A 271 18.15 -15.01 -17.40
N GLU A 272 19.26 -15.13 -18.11
CA GLU A 272 19.29 -15.21 -19.58
C GLU A 272 18.49 -16.42 -20.12
N ASN A 273 18.36 -17.48 -19.33
CA ASN A 273 17.62 -18.69 -19.70
C ASN A 273 16.13 -18.62 -19.39
N GLY A 274 15.66 -17.56 -18.72
CA GLY A 274 14.25 -17.40 -18.37
C GLY A 274 13.77 -18.28 -17.20
N THR A 275 14.68 -18.90 -16.46
CA THR A 275 14.40 -19.95 -15.48
C THR A 275 14.56 -19.50 -14.05
N ASP A 276 15.63 -18.76 -13.76
CA ASP A 276 16.00 -18.36 -12.42
C ASP A 276 15.70 -16.89 -12.20
N VAL A 277 15.13 -16.56 -11.05
CA VAL A 277 14.84 -15.19 -10.66
C VAL A 277 15.80 -14.74 -9.58
N TYR A 278 16.32 -13.53 -9.75
CA TYR A 278 17.30 -12.91 -8.88
C TYR A 278 16.81 -11.55 -8.41
N THR A 279 17.32 -11.10 -7.29
CA THR A 279 17.22 -9.71 -6.86
C THR A 279 18.58 -9.17 -6.42
N SER A 280 18.74 -7.86 -6.44
CA SER A 280 20.00 -7.23 -6.05
C SER A 280 19.80 -5.90 -5.33
N CYS A 281 20.69 -5.61 -4.39
CA CYS A 281 20.82 -4.31 -3.75
C CYS A 281 22.24 -4.07 -3.22
N ALA A 282 22.55 -2.81 -2.94
CA ALA A 282 23.74 -2.46 -2.18
C ALA A 282 23.42 -2.46 -0.68
N VAL A 283 24.24 -3.14 0.11
CA VAL A 283 24.14 -3.17 1.59
C VAL A 283 25.47 -2.70 2.18
N MET A 284 25.40 -1.67 3.03
CA MET A 284 26.57 -1.05 3.63
C MET A 284 27.23 -1.97 4.67
N ALA A 285 28.57 -2.00 4.69
CA ALA A 285 29.34 -2.99 5.48
C ALA A 285 29.17 -2.81 7.00
N GLU A 286 28.82 -1.62 7.47
CA GLU A 286 28.56 -1.31 8.86
C GLU A 286 27.24 -1.90 9.40
N THR A 287 26.35 -2.37 8.51
CA THR A 287 25.01 -2.84 8.89
C THR A 287 25.01 -4.26 9.43
N ALA A 288 24.04 -4.59 10.30
CA ALA A 288 23.81 -5.96 10.75
C ALA A 288 23.43 -6.89 9.58
N THR A 289 22.63 -6.39 8.63
CA THR A 289 22.29 -7.11 7.40
C THR A 289 23.53 -7.57 6.64
N TYR A 290 24.55 -6.72 6.47
CA TYR A 290 25.80 -7.12 5.83
C TYR A 290 26.47 -8.29 6.57
N ARG A 291 26.63 -8.19 7.89
CA ARG A 291 27.26 -9.24 8.70
C ARG A 291 26.53 -10.57 8.56
N ASN A 292 25.20 -10.53 8.61
CA ASN A 292 24.35 -11.72 8.47
C ASN A 292 24.48 -12.35 7.08
N LEU A 293 24.54 -11.53 6.01
CA LEU A 293 24.75 -12.00 4.64
C LEU A 293 26.09 -12.74 4.49
N ILE A 294 27.18 -12.18 5.03
CA ILE A 294 28.52 -12.78 4.98
C ILE A 294 28.59 -14.07 5.81
N ALA A 295 27.84 -14.14 6.91
CA ALA A 295 27.71 -15.36 7.73
C ALA A 295 26.86 -16.47 7.05
N GLY A 296 26.30 -16.23 5.86
CA GLY A 296 25.49 -17.21 5.14
C GLY A 296 24.06 -17.34 5.68
N SER A 297 23.56 -16.30 6.38
CA SER A 297 22.22 -16.30 6.95
C SER A 297 21.15 -16.33 5.85
N PRO A 298 20.00 -16.97 6.10
CA PRO A 298 18.90 -16.99 5.13
C PRO A 298 18.39 -15.58 4.85
N ILE A 299 18.00 -15.33 3.60
CA ILE A 299 17.44 -14.06 3.16
C ILE A 299 15.95 -14.27 2.95
N VAL A 300 15.11 -13.52 3.67
CA VAL A 300 13.66 -13.52 3.46
C VAL A 300 13.23 -12.13 3.05
N ILE A 301 12.51 -12.05 1.93
CA ILE A 301 12.03 -10.78 1.37
C ILE A 301 10.52 -10.82 1.42
N SER A 302 9.91 -9.80 2.02
CA SER A 302 8.48 -9.61 1.95
C SER A 302 8.17 -8.62 0.85
N TYR A 303 7.49 -9.09 -0.19
CA TYR A 303 6.93 -8.27 -1.27
C TYR A 303 5.45 -8.01 -0.99
N TYR A 304 5.04 -6.74 -1.05
CA TYR A 304 3.65 -6.34 -0.87
C TYR A 304 3.25 -5.33 -1.94
N GLU A 305 2.24 -5.66 -2.74
CA GLU A 305 1.54 -4.73 -3.62
C GLU A 305 0.50 -3.96 -2.79
N TYR A 306 0.73 -2.66 -2.67
CA TYR A 306 -0.25 -1.75 -2.12
C TYR A 306 -1.09 -1.19 -3.26
N ASN A 307 -2.41 -1.32 -3.18
CA ASN A 307 -3.32 -0.60 -4.07
C ASN A 307 -3.66 0.75 -3.43
N PRO A 308 -3.12 1.88 -3.93
CA PRO A 308 -3.34 3.18 -3.34
C PRO A 308 -4.75 3.74 -3.56
N PHE A 309 -5.56 3.12 -4.42
CA PHE A 309 -6.92 3.57 -4.76
C PHE A 309 -8.02 2.78 -4.05
N THR A 310 -7.69 1.73 -3.31
CA THR A 310 -8.64 1.00 -2.47
C THR A 310 -8.44 1.36 -1.00
N GLU A 311 -9.21 2.32 -0.49
CA GLU A 311 -9.26 2.69 0.94
C GLU A 311 -9.89 1.60 1.84
N LYS A 312 -10.33 0.49 1.24
CA LYS A 312 -11.02 -0.63 1.87
C LYS A 312 -10.01 -1.62 2.48
N LYS A 313 -9.55 -1.35 3.71
CA LYS A 313 -9.05 -2.40 4.63
C LYS A 313 -10.19 -3.29 5.14
N ILE A 314 -11.03 -3.84 4.26
CA ILE A 314 -12.05 -4.82 4.69
C ILE A 314 -11.42 -6.21 4.80
N GLY A 315 -12.05 -7.05 5.61
CA GLY A 315 -11.53 -8.32 6.12
C GLY A 315 -11.00 -9.32 5.10
N ILE A 316 -10.49 -10.41 5.68
CA ILE A 316 -9.95 -11.63 5.04
C ILE A 316 -10.60 -11.88 3.67
N GLY A 317 -9.79 -11.79 2.61
CA GLY A 317 -10.21 -11.90 1.20
C GLY A 317 -9.98 -10.64 0.35
N ALA A 318 -9.65 -9.49 0.95
CA ALA A 318 -9.44 -8.22 0.23
C ALA A 318 -8.13 -7.48 0.60
N ARG A 319 -7.08 -8.19 1.04
CA ARG A 319 -5.81 -7.56 1.48
C ARG A 319 -4.64 -7.93 0.55
N ASN A 320 -3.81 -6.92 0.24
CA ASN A 320 -2.39 -6.97 -0.10
C ASN A 320 -1.93 -8.23 -0.85
N ALA A 321 -1.98 -8.18 -2.19
CA ALA A 321 -1.24 -9.11 -3.03
C ALA A 321 0.25 -9.09 -2.61
N GLY A 322 0.83 -10.24 -2.28
CA GLY A 322 2.19 -10.26 -1.79
C GLY A 322 2.81 -11.64 -1.78
N ALA A 323 4.10 -11.68 -1.42
CA ALA A 323 4.85 -12.91 -1.31
C ALA A 323 5.91 -12.78 -0.21
N ARG A 324 6.10 -13.85 0.56
CA ARG A 324 7.36 -14.10 1.26
C ARG A 324 8.26 -14.87 0.31
N VAL A 325 9.41 -14.30 0.03
CA VAL A 325 10.37 -14.81 -0.93
C VAL A 325 11.60 -15.23 -0.15
N GLN A 326 11.92 -16.50 -0.20
CA GLN A 326 13.17 -17.00 0.35
C GLN A 326 14.23 -16.92 -0.74
N CYS A 327 15.35 -16.31 -0.41
CA CYS A 327 16.48 -16.15 -1.29
C CYS A 327 17.74 -16.74 -0.66
N GLU A 328 18.67 -17.12 -1.53
CA GLU A 328 20.04 -17.48 -1.17
C GLU A 328 21.02 -16.50 -1.80
N LEU A 329 22.05 -16.12 -1.05
CA LEU A 329 23.10 -15.26 -1.56
C LEU A 329 23.87 -16.00 -2.66
N ASP A 330 23.84 -15.45 -3.89
CA ASP A 330 24.71 -15.93 -4.96
C ASP A 330 26.11 -15.35 -4.71
N GLN A 331 26.96 -16.12 -4.02
CA GLN A 331 28.30 -15.67 -3.62
C GLN A 331 29.23 -15.41 -4.82
N GLN A 332 28.97 -16.04 -5.96
CA GLN A 332 29.74 -15.87 -7.19
C GLN A 332 29.40 -14.55 -7.87
N ARG A 333 28.10 -14.18 -7.90
CA ARG A 333 27.63 -12.93 -8.52
C ARG A 333 27.64 -11.73 -7.58
N SER A 334 27.62 -11.97 -6.27
CA SER A 334 27.68 -10.92 -5.26
C SER A 334 29.09 -10.36 -5.14
N MET A 335 29.22 -9.03 -5.13
CA MET A 335 30.52 -8.35 -5.15
C MET A 335 30.69 -7.45 -3.93
N LEU A 336 31.82 -7.57 -3.25
CA LEU A 336 32.26 -6.66 -2.21
C LEU A 336 33.07 -5.52 -2.84
N THR A 337 32.76 -4.28 -2.47
CA THR A 337 33.54 -3.11 -2.89
C THR A 337 34.38 -2.63 -1.73
N THR A 338 35.70 -2.51 -1.92
CA THR A 338 36.63 -2.10 -0.87
C THR A 338 36.59 -0.59 -0.62
N ILE A 339 37.03 -0.17 0.57
CA ILE A 339 37.47 1.20 0.83
C ILE A 339 38.91 1.31 0.29
N PRO A 340 39.17 2.12 -0.75
CA PRO A 340 40.51 2.25 -1.28
C PRO A 340 41.41 3.06 -0.34
N ALA A 341 42.71 2.75 -0.36
CA ALA A 341 43.71 3.64 0.22
C ALA A 341 43.76 4.97 -0.54
N GLU A 342 44.32 6.00 0.08
CA GLU A 342 44.46 7.31 -0.55
C GLU A 342 45.24 7.22 -1.87
N GLY A 343 44.64 7.68 -2.97
CA GLY A 343 45.22 7.61 -4.32
C GLY A 343 44.96 6.32 -5.09
N GLU A 344 44.25 5.34 -4.51
CA GLU A 344 43.90 4.08 -5.16
C GLU A 344 42.43 4.05 -5.62
N THR A 345 42.11 3.04 -6.45
CA THR A 345 40.73 2.77 -6.89
C THR A 345 40.12 1.64 -6.07
N ALA A 346 38.82 1.74 -5.77
CA ALA A 346 38.10 0.70 -5.05
C ALA A 346 38.15 -0.62 -5.85
N GLN A 347 38.50 -1.69 -5.16
CA GLN A 347 38.54 -3.03 -5.75
C GLN A 347 37.18 -3.71 -5.58
N LYS A 348 36.86 -4.62 -6.50
CA LYS A 348 35.70 -5.49 -6.42
C LYS A 348 36.16 -6.94 -6.27
N ILE A 349 35.68 -7.61 -5.24
CA ILE A 349 36.01 -9.00 -4.92
C ILE A 349 34.69 -9.77 -4.85
N SER A 350 34.58 -10.95 -5.46
CA SER A 350 33.37 -11.76 -5.28
C SER A 350 33.25 -12.21 -3.83
N VAL A 351 32.04 -12.42 -3.32
CA VAL A 351 31.85 -12.95 -1.97
C VAL A 351 32.50 -14.34 -1.85
N ALA A 352 32.41 -15.17 -2.90
CA ALA A 352 33.05 -16.48 -2.94
C ALA A 352 34.57 -16.39 -2.77
N ASP A 353 35.24 -15.50 -3.53
CA ASP A 353 36.70 -15.34 -3.44
C ASP A 353 37.11 -14.77 -2.08
N TYR A 354 36.35 -13.82 -1.54
CA TYR A 354 36.62 -13.23 -0.23
C TYR A 354 36.50 -14.27 0.90
N LEU A 355 35.47 -15.12 0.86
CA LEU A 355 35.28 -16.19 1.85
C LEU A 355 36.33 -17.30 1.72
N ALA A 356 36.91 -17.50 0.53
CA ALA A 356 37.99 -18.46 0.31
C ALA A 356 39.36 -18.00 0.86
N MET A 357 39.52 -16.71 1.17
CA MET A 357 40.74 -16.18 1.80
C MET A 357 40.90 -16.71 3.24
N ASP A 358 42.11 -16.66 3.78
CA ASP A 358 42.31 -16.84 5.23
C ASP A 358 41.81 -15.61 6.01
N GLU A 359 41.69 -15.76 7.33
CA GLU A 359 41.13 -14.74 8.21
C GLU A 359 41.99 -13.47 8.28
N ASP A 360 43.32 -13.61 8.28
CA ASP A 360 44.25 -12.48 8.34
C ASP A 360 44.13 -11.64 7.05
N ALA A 361 44.07 -12.30 5.89
CA ALA A 361 43.87 -11.64 4.61
C ALA A 361 42.53 -10.91 4.55
N ARG A 362 41.44 -11.50 5.07
CA ARG A 362 40.13 -10.82 5.15
C ARG A 362 40.17 -9.61 6.07
N ASN A 363 40.81 -9.72 7.23
CA ASN A 363 40.90 -8.65 8.23
C ASN A 363 41.74 -7.47 7.75
N ALA A 364 42.65 -7.69 6.81
CA ALA A 364 43.44 -6.62 6.17
C ALA A 364 42.63 -5.78 5.16
N ILE A 365 41.45 -6.25 4.72
CA ILE A 365 40.63 -5.59 3.71
C ILE A 365 39.47 -4.85 4.37
N GLN A 366 39.38 -3.54 4.14
CA GLN A 366 38.21 -2.77 4.53
C GLN A 366 37.15 -2.80 3.43
N ILE A 367 35.96 -3.30 3.76
CA ILE A 367 34.81 -3.35 2.85
C ILE A 367 33.92 -2.13 3.08
N LYS A 368 33.50 -1.48 1.99
CA LYS A 368 32.57 -0.35 2.02
C LYS A 368 31.12 -0.84 1.98
N TYR A 369 30.81 -1.72 1.02
CA TYR A 369 29.48 -2.31 0.85
C TYR A 369 29.56 -3.60 0.03
N ILE A 370 28.52 -4.42 0.16
CA ILE A 370 28.24 -5.55 -0.75
C ILE A 370 27.20 -5.12 -1.78
N THR A 371 27.44 -5.38 -3.06
CA THR A 371 26.38 -5.51 -4.07
C THR A 371 25.89 -6.93 -4.01
N MET A 372 24.83 -7.15 -3.22
CA MET A 372 24.18 -8.44 -3.05
C MET A 372 23.49 -8.84 -4.35
N VAL A 373 23.68 -10.08 -4.77
CA VAL A 373 22.84 -10.78 -5.74
C VAL A 373 22.28 -12.00 -5.04
N ALA A 374 20.96 -12.10 -4.95
CA ALA A 374 20.30 -13.20 -4.27
C ALA A 374 19.36 -13.93 -5.24
N LYS A 375 19.48 -15.26 -5.30
CA LYS A 375 18.62 -16.13 -6.11
C LYS A 375 17.35 -16.45 -5.32
N VAL A 376 16.19 -16.33 -5.95
CA VAL A 376 14.92 -16.80 -5.38
C VAL A 376 14.92 -18.33 -5.39
N VAL A 377 14.79 -18.93 -4.21
CA VAL A 377 14.80 -20.40 -4.04
C VAL A 377 13.45 -20.96 -3.60
N ALA A 378 12.65 -20.15 -2.91
CA ALA A 378 11.26 -20.50 -2.60
C ALA A 378 10.39 -19.25 -2.55
N LEU A 379 9.11 -19.42 -2.85
CA LEU A 379 8.12 -18.36 -2.82
C LEU A 379 6.87 -18.87 -2.10
N TYR A 380 6.37 -18.06 -1.17
CA TYR A 380 5.16 -18.32 -0.41
C TYR A 380 4.23 -17.14 -0.62
N SER A 381 3.16 -17.33 -1.38
CA SER A 381 2.18 -16.27 -1.59
C SER A 381 1.51 -15.88 -0.27
N ILE A 382 1.25 -14.59 -0.12
CA ILE A 382 0.47 -14.01 0.97
C ILE A 382 -0.80 -13.47 0.32
N GLY A 383 -1.97 -13.92 0.80
CA GLY A 383 -3.30 -13.48 0.37
C GLY A 383 -4.24 -13.37 1.55
#